data_AF-A0A7X7MCC8-F1
#
_entry.id   AF-A0A7X7MCC8-F1
#
_cell.length_a   1.000
_cell.length_b   1.000
_cell.length_c   1.000
_cell.angle_alpha   90.00
_cell.angle_beta   90.00
_cell.angle_gamma   90.00
#
_symmetry.space_group_name_H-M   'P 1'
#
loop_
_entity.id
_entity.type
_entity.pdbx_description
1 polymer ?
#
loop_
_entity_poly.entity_id
_entity_poly.type
_entity_poly.pdbx_seq_one_letter_code
_entity_poly.pdbx_strand_id
1 'polypeptide(L)'
;MRRHPDVHSHARPAQPRRGAPGQAMIEFVVAILLVVIIMAGLLQFVELAGTKGLLLGAIRREAGELALGQRTVLGVAPDYILDWEPGTDAIRHTADDTFDRGIAGNTLQAAVVDRSVANPADWSYLDDAHNTAIPNLHISGQPASALGFIHADLDEVVTLLPAMRDWLIGKESITVGTELWFPRLGLEGFD
;
A
#
# COMPACT_ATOMS: atom_id res chain seq x y z
N MET A 1 6.60 -45.15 -71.51
CA MET A 1 6.60 -43.86 -70.79
C MET A 1 5.81 -44.00 -69.50
N ARG A 2 6.32 -43.39 -68.43
CA ARG A 2 6.09 -43.71 -67.02
C ARG A 2 4.63 -43.50 -66.56
N ARG A 3 4.08 -44.48 -65.82
CA ARG A 3 2.92 -44.27 -64.96
C ARG A 3 3.36 -43.51 -63.71
N HIS A 4 2.76 -42.35 -63.48
CA HIS A 4 2.76 -41.68 -62.18
C HIS A 4 1.79 -42.42 -61.25
N PRO A 5 2.19 -42.82 -60.03
CA PRO A 5 1.22 -43.13 -58.99
C PRO A 5 0.94 -41.86 -58.19
N ASP A 6 -0.31 -41.41 -58.23
CA ASP A 6 -0.85 -40.43 -57.30
C ASP A 6 -0.85 -41.03 -55.89
N VAL A 7 0.01 -40.49 -55.03
CA VAL A 7 0.05 -40.80 -53.61
C VAL A 7 -1.00 -39.94 -52.93
N HIS A 8 -2.24 -40.45 -52.85
CA HIS A 8 -3.23 -39.92 -51.92
C HIS A 8 -2.79 -40.24 -50.49
N SER A 9 -2.09 -39.31 -49.84
CA SER A 9 -1.85 -39.37 -48.40
C SER A 9 -3.19 -39.11 -47.69
N HIS A 10 -3.87 -40.18 -47.29
CA HIS A 10 -4.98 -40.08 -46.36
C HIS A 10 -4.44 -39.59 -45.02
N ALA A 11 -4.57 -38.28 -44.76
CA ALA A 11 -4.46 -37.72 -43.43
C ALA A 11 -5.50 -38.43 -42.55
N ARG A 12 -5.04 -39.24 -41.58
CA ARG A 12 -5.92 -39.85 -40.59
C ARG A 12 -6.65 -38.72 -39.87
N PRO A 13 -8.00 -38.73 -39.80
CA PRO A 13 -8.72 -37.77 -38.98
C PRO A 13 -8.26 -37.94 -37.52
N ALA A 14 -7.86 -36.84 -36.90
CA ALA A 14 -7.50 -36.82 -35.49
C ALA A 14 -8.70 -37.31 -34.68
N GLN A 15 -8.58 -38.50 -34.09
CA GLN A 15 -9.63 -39.09 -33.30
C GLN A 15 -9.87 -38.20 -32.08
N PRO A 16 -11.11 -37.74 -31.81
CA PRO A 16 -11.39 -36.98 -30.61
C PRO A 16 -11.04 -37.87 -29.42
N ARG A 17 -10.08 -37.43 -28.60
CA ARG A 17 -9.75 -38.07 -27.33
C ARG A 17 -11.02 -38.05 -26.49
N ARG A 18 -11.72 -39.20 -26.44
CA ARG A 18 -12.81 -39.41 -25.49
C ARG A 18 -12.19 -39.27 -24.11
N GLY A 19 -12.51 -38.19 -23.40
CA GLY A 19 -12.07 -37.96 -22.03
C GLY A 19 -12.37 -39.20 -21.19
N ALA A 20 -11.43 -39.57 -20.32
CA ALA A 20 -11.60 -40.74 -19.47
C ALA A 20 -12.88 -40.56 -18.62
N PRO A 21 -13.72 -41.61 -18.47
CA PRO A 21 -14.88 -41.54 -17.58
C PRO A 21 -14.37 -41.24 -16.16
N GLY A 22 -14.69 -40.04 -15.66
CA GLY A 22 -14.18 -39.52 -14.39
C GLY A 22 -13.53 -38.13 -14.50
N GLN A 23 -13.05 -37.73 -15.67
CA GLN A 23 -12.46 -36.40 -15.88
C GLN A 23 -13.47 -35.27 -15.58
N ALA A 24 -14.70 -35.39 -16.10
CA ALA A 24 -15.74 -34.39 -15.86
C ALA A 24 -16.14 -34.28 -14.38
N MET A 25 -16.09 -35.38 -13.63
CA MET A 25 -16.38 -35.38 -12.19
C MET A 25 -15.26 -34.67 -11.41
N ILE A 26 -14.00 -34.93 -11.78
CA ILE A 26 -12.84 -34.25 -11.17
C ILE A 26 -12.88 -32.76 -11.48
N GLU A 27 -13.12 -32.38 -12.75
CA GLU A 27 -13.25 -30.97 -13.16
C GLU A 27 -14.35 -30.25 -12.39
N PHE A 28 -15.49 -30.91 -12.17
CA PHE A 28 -16.59 -30.34 -11.40
C PHE A 28 -16.22 -30.13 -9.91
N VAL A 29 -15.57 -31.11 -9.28
CA VAL A 29 -15.11 -30.99 -7.89
C VAL A 29 -14.07 -29.88 -7.75
N VAL A 30 -13.12 -29.81 -8.68
CA VAL A 30 -12.10 -28.74 -8.72
C VAL A 30 -12.75 -27.38 -8.90
N ALA A 31 -13.75 -27.25 -9.78
CA ALA A 31 -14.47 -26.00 -9.98
C ALA A 31 -15.20 -25.55 -8.70
N ILE A 32 -15.87 -26.46 -7.98
CA ILE A 32 -16.52 -26.13 -6.71
C ILE A 32 -15.48 -25.68 -5.68
N LEU A 33 -14.37 -26.41 -5.55
CA LEU A 33 -13.31 -26.06 -4.60
C LEU A 33 -12.73 -24.67 -4.88
N LEU A 34 -12.49 -24.33 -6.15
CA LEU A 34 -12.04 -22.99 -6.55
C LEU A 34 -13.05 -21.91 -6.19
N VAL A 35 -14.35 -22.15 -6.42
CA VAL A 35 -15.40 -21.19 -6.02
C VAL A 35 -15.40 -20.99 -4.50
N VAL A 36 -15.27 -22.05 -3.71
CA VAL A 36 -15.20 -21.94 -2.24
C VAL A 36 -13.98 -21.15 -1.79
N ILE A 37 -12.81 -21.39 -2.39
CA ILE A 37 -11.57 -20.66 -2.10
C ILE A 37 -11.74 -19.17 -2.42
N ILE A 38 -12.31 -18.84 -3.57
CA ILE A 38 -12.53 -17.46 -3.99
C ILE A 38 -13.50 -16.77 -3.02
N MET A 39 -14.61 -17.42 -2.66
CA MET A 39 -15.59 -16.87 -1.73
C MET A 39 -14.99 -16.64 -0.34
N ALA A 40 -14.21 -17.59 0.18
CA ALA A 40 -13.50 -17.45 1.44
C ALA A 40 -12.48 -16.30 1.40
N GLY A 41 -11.74 -16.17 0.31
CA GLY A 41 -10.80 -15.06 0.09
C GLY A 41 -11.48 -13.70 0.05
N LEU A 42 -12.63 -13.60 -0.63
CA LEU A 42 -13.42 -12.36 -0.68
C LEU A 42 -13.95 -11.98 0.71
N LEU A 43 -14.49 -12.94 1.47
CA LEU A 43 -14.98 -12.69 2.83
C LEU A 43 -13.85 -12.22 3.74
N GLN A 44 -12.70 -12.90 3.71
CA GLN A 44 -11.52 -12.51 4.50
C GLN A 44 -11.02 -11.13 4.10
N PHE A 45 -10.99 -10.82 2.80
CA PHE A 45 -10.58 -9.51 2.30
C PHE A 45 -11.48 -8.39 2.83
N VAL A 46 -12.80 -8.58 2.80
CA VAL A 46 -13.76 -7.61 3.33
C VAL A 46 -13.56 -7.40 4.83
N GLU A 47 -13.33 -8.47 5.59
CA GLU A 47 -13.02 -8.38 7.02
C GLU A 47 -11.75 -7.57 7.28
N LEU A 48 -10.66 -7.88 6.59
CA LEU A 48 -9.38 -7.16 6.71
C LEU A 48 -9.50 -5.68 6.33
N ALA A 49 -10.24 -5.38 5.26
CA ALA A 49 -10.50 -4.00 4.84
C ALA A 49 -11.35 -3.26 5.88
N GLY A 50 -12.35 -3.92 6.47
CA GLY A 50 -13.15 -3.40 7.58
C GLY A 50 -12.29 -3.08 8.79
N THR A 51 -11.47 -4.03 9.25
CA THR A 51 -10.53 -3.84 10.37
C THR A 51 -9.58 -2.67 10.11
N LYS A 52 -8.98 -2.60 8.91
CA LYS A 52 -8.13 -1.48 8.53
C LYS A 52 -8.85 -0.13 8.57
N GLY A 53 -10.12 -0.10 8.13
CA GLY A 53 -10.95 1.11 8.21
C GLY A 53 -11.23 1.55 9.66
N LEU A 54 -11.51 0.60 10.55
CA LEU A 54 -11.71 0.86 11.98
C LEU A 54 -10.43 1.37 12.65
N LEU A 55 -9.30 0.73 12.37
CA LEU A 55 -7.98 1.14 12.87
C LEU A 55 -7.63 2.56 12.41
N LEU A 56 -7.85 2.86 11.13
CA LEU A 56 -7.61 4.21 10.60
C LEU A 56 -8.52 5.26 11.25
N GLY A 57 -9.76 4.90 11.60
CA GLY A 57 -10.66 5.77 12.34
C GLY A 57 -10.17 6.03 13.77
N ALA A 58 -9.77 4.97 14.47
CA ALA A 58 -9.27 5.03 15.85
C ALA A 58 -7.98 5.86 15.94
N ILE A 59 -7.00 5.58 15.07
CA ILE A 59 -5.71 6.25 15.08
C ILE A 59 -5.82 7.74 14.70
N ARG A 60 -6.73 8.09 13.78
CA ARG A 60 -7.01 9.50 13.45
C ARG A 60 -7.64 10.23 14.62
N ARG A 61 -8.52 9.57 15.38
CA ARG A 61 -9.10 10.15 16.59
C ARG A 61 -8.01 10.43 17.62
N GLU A 62 -7.15 9.46 17.90
CA GLU A 62 -6.04 9.60 18.85
C GLU A 62 -5.04 10.68 18.41
N ALA A 63 -4.58 10.64 17.15
CA ALA A 63 -3.68 11.65 16.61
C ALA A 63 -4.32 13.05 16.62
N GLY A 64 -5.62 13.16 16.37
CA GLY A 64 -6.37 14.41 16.46
C GLY A 64 -6.47 14.95 17.89
N GLU A 65 -6.76 14.08 18.88
CA GLU A 65 -6.77 14.46 20.30
C GLU A 65 -5.37 14.92 20.76
N LEU A 66 -4.31 14.27 20.29
CA LEU A 66 -2.92 14.68 20.54
C LEU A 66 -2.57 16.00 19.84
N ALA A 67 -3.04 16.21 18.61
CA ALA A 67 -2.80 17.43 17.83
C ALA A 67 -3.48 18.66 18.43
N LEU A 68 -4.65 18.48 19.05
CA LEU A 68 -5.40 19.53 19.75
C LEU A 68 -4.95 19.68 21.21
N GLY A 69 -4.20 18.72 21.75
CA GLY A 69 -3.76 18.72 23.14
C GLY A 69 -2.79 19.85 23.46
N GLN A 70 -2.94 20.46 24.63
CA GLN A 70 -2.04 21.52 25.12
C GLN A 70 -0.61 21.02 25.46
N ARG A 71 -0.37 19.72 25.43
CA ARG A 71 0.96 19.15 25.69
C ARG A 71 1.84 19.31 24.46
N THR A 72 2.97 19.99 24.63
CA THR A 72 4.05 20.04 23.65
C THR A 72 4.65 18.64 23.48
N VAL A 73 4.06 17.82 22.62
CA VAL A 73 4.72 16.60 22.14
C VAL A 73 5.90 17.06 21.28
N LEU A 74 7.10 16.58 21.59
CA LEU A 74 8.28 16.81 20.75
C LEU A 74 7.98 16.18 19.39
N GLY A 75 7.85 17.00 18.35
CA GLY A 75 7.57 16.52 17.00
C GLY A 75 8.60 15.49 16.57
N VAL A 76 8.14 14.37 16.02
CA VAL A 76 9.01 13.34 15.49
C VAL A 76 9.23 13.63 14.00
N ALA A 77 10.48 13.62 13.56
CA ALA A 77 10.77 13.71 12.13
C ALA A 77 10.53 12.31 11.51
N PRO A 78 9.61 12.16 10.54
CA PRO A 78 9.43 10.88 9.87
C PRO A 78 10.68 10.50 9.07
N ASP A 79 11.00 9.21 9.08
CA ASP A 79 11.85 8.63 8.04
C ASP A 79 11.08 8.75 6.71
N TYR A 80 11.71 9.26 5.65
CA TYR A 80 11.10 9.29 4.32
C TYR A 80 11.92 8.50 3.32
N ILE A 81 11.24 7.96 2.32
CA ILE A 81 11.88 7.23 1.21
C ILE A 81 12.41 8.25 0.21
N LEU A 82 13.73 8.23 -0.04
CA LEU A 82 14.40 9.12 -0.98
C LEU A 82 14.25 8.61 -2.42
N ASP A 83 14.60 7.35 -2.65
CA ASP A 83 14.42 6.66 -3.93
C ASP A 83 14.19 5.17 -3.68
N TRP A 84 13.73 4.49 -4.74
CA TRP A 84 13.64 3.05 -4.80
C TRP A 84 14.80 2.50 -5.63
N GLU A 85 15.51 1.55 -5.07
CA GLU A 85 16.52 0.77 -5.78
C GLU A 85 15.82 -0.43 -6.44
N PRO A 86 15.86 -0.53 -7.79
CA PRO A 86 15.23 -1.64 -8.50
C PRO A 86 15.81 -2.98 -8.05
N GLY A 87 14.94 -3.95 -7.87
CA GLY A 87 15.29 -5.33 -7.56
C GLY A 87 15.91 -6.08 -8.74
N THR A 88 15.79 -7.40 -8.71
CA THR A 88 16.42 -8.30 -9.67
C THR A 88 15.83 -8.16 -11.07
N ASP A 89 14.56 -7.78 -11.17
CA ASP A 89 13.87 -7.60 -12.46
C ASP A 89 14.14 -6.24 -13.13
N ALA A 90 14.82 -5.32 -12.43
CA ALA A 90 15.11 -3.95 -12.85
C ALA A 90 13.86 -3.09 -13.18
N ILE A 91 12.67 -3.50 -12.74
CA ILE A 91 11.42 -2.76 -12.90
C ILE A 91 11.19 -1.98 -11.60
N ARG A 92 11.02 -0.65 -11.69
CA ARG A 92 10.75 0.18 -10.50
C ARG A 92 9.35 -0.07 -9.93
N HIS A 93 9.27 0.04 -8.61
CA HIS A 93 8.11 -0.13 -7.74
C HIS A 93 7.53 -1.56 -7.72
N THR A 94 8.39 -2.57 -7.74
CA THR A 94 8.03 -3.98 -7.60
C THR A 94 8.30 -4.50 -6.18
N ALA A 95 7.81 -5.72 -5.89
CA ALA A 95 7.87 -6.30 -4.55
C ALA A 95 9.29 -6.67 -4.09
N ASP A 96 10.25 -6.77 -5.02
CA ASP A 96 11.65 -7.07 -4.76
C ASP A 96 12.54 -5.82 -4.67
N ASP A 97 11.97 -4.63 -4.84
CA ASP A 97 12.69 -3.37 -4.68
C ASP A 97 13.06 -3.10 -3.22
N THR A 98 14.20 -2.45 -3.03
CA THR A 98 14.61 -1.87 -1.76
C THR A 98 14.45 -0.35 -1.81
N PHE A 99 14.41 0.30 -0.65
CA PHE A 99 14.29 1.75 -0.57
C PHE A 99 15.45 2.36 0.19
N ASP A 100 15.93 3.49 -0.33
CA ASP A 100 16.88 4.33 0.36
C ASP A 100 16.14 5.27 1.29
N ARG A 101 16.51 5.25 2.57
CA ARG A 101 16.01 6.23 3.54
C ARG A 101 16.71 7.56 3.32
N GLY A 102 15.93 8.62 3.16
CA GLY A 102 16.41 9.99 3.17
C GLY A 102 16.54 10.52 4.59
N ILE A 103 17.49 11.43 4.80
CA ILE A 103 17.61 12.21 6.03
C ILE A 103 16.75 13.46 5.88
N ALA A 104 15.76 13.65 6.77
CA ALA A 104 14.82 14.77 6.76
C ALA A 104 15.50 16.09 7.14
N GLY A 105 16.31 16.59 6.21
CA GLY A 105 17.03 17.87 6.28
C GLY A 105 16.97 18.59 4.94
N ASN A 106 18.10 19.10 4.48
CA ASN A 106 18.20 19.93 3.26
C ASN A 106 17.66 19.24 2.00
N THR A 107 17.65 17.91 1.92
CA THR A 107 17.13 17.19 0.76
C THR A 107 15.62 17.34 0.65
N LEU A 108 14.88 17.26 1.77
CA LEU A 108 13.43 17.50 1.79
C LEU A 108 13.11 18.97 1.45
N GLN A 109 13.92 19.89 1.97
CA GLN A 109 13.83 21.31 1.65
C GLN A 109 13.96 21.54 0.12
N ALA A 110 15.07 21.10 -0.49
CA ALA A 110 15.35 21.36 -1.89
C ALA A 110 14.50 20.56 -2.87
N ALA A 111 14.12 19.31 -2.53
CA ALA A 111 13.38 18.43 -3.43
C ALA A 111 11.87 18.66 -3.39
N VAL A 112 11.33 19.08 -2.24
CA VAL A 112 9.88 19.22 -2.03
C VAL A 112 9.52 20.65 -1.70
N VAL A 113 10.05 21.23 -0.62
CA VAL A 113 9.60 22.55 -0.14
C VAL A 113 9.89 23.64 -1.17
N ASP A 114 11.13 23.79 -1.61
CA ASP A 114 11.53 24.85 -2.54
C ASP A 114 10.86 24.72 -3.92
N ARG A 115 10.37 23.52 -4.26
CA ARG A 115 9.64 23.23 -5.50
C ARG A 115 8.11 23.24 -5.35
N SER A 116 7.60 23.46 -4.13
CA SER A 116 6.16 23.50 -3.86
C SER A 116 5.51 24.79 -4.38
N VAL A 117 6.32 25.78 -4.76
CA VAL A 117 5.89 27.02 -5.40
C VAL A 117 6.48 27.14 -6.81
N ALA A 118 5.78 27.83 -7.71
CA ALA A 118 6.26 28.03 -9.09
C ALA A 118 7.44 29.02 -9.15
N ASN A 119 7.41 30.06 -8.31
CA ASN A 119 8.48 31.03 -8.11
C ASN A 119 8.78 31.17 -6.61
N PRO A 120 10.06 31.29 -6.17
CA PRO A 120 10.39 31.56 -4.77
C PRO A 120 9.64 32.75 -4.15
N ALA A 121 9.27 33.76 -4.93
CA ALA A 121 8.49 34.89 -4.46
C ALA A 121 7.04 34.53 -4.06
N ASP A 122 6.48 33.44 -4.59
CA ASP A 122 5.10 33.02 -4.31
C ASP A 122 4.91 32.51 -2.86
N TRP A 123 6.01 32.25 -2.14
CA TRP A 123 5.94 31.94 -0.70
C TRP A 123 5.27 33.05 0.10
N SER A 124 5.32 34.31 -0.37
CA SER A 124 4.62 35.42 0.29
C SER A 124 3.11 35.24 0.36
N TYR A 125 2.50 34.44 -0.54
CA TYR A 125 1.07 34.12 -0.47
C TYR A 125 0.72 33.19 0.69
N LEU A 126 1.71 32.51 1.26
CA LEU A 126 1.55 31.60 2.38
C LEU A 126 1.95 32.24 3.71
N ASP A 127 2.56 33.44 3.72
CA ASP A 127 2.97 34.13 4.94
C ASP A 127 1.78 34.45 5.87
N ASP A 128 0.59 34.68 5.30
CA ASP A 128 -0.65 34.95 6.04
C ASP A 128 -1.38 33.65 6.47
N ALA A 129 -0.80 32.47 6.26
CA ALA A 129 -1.44 31.22 6.62
C ALA A 129 -1.45 31.04 8.14
N HIS A 130 -2.60 31.31 8.76
CA HIS A 130 -2.82 31.10 10.19
C HIS A 130 -3.03 29.62 10.53
N ASN A 131 -2.78 29.26 11.79
CA ASN A 131 -2.98 27.92 12.35
C ASN A 131 -2.19 26.79 11.67
N THR A 132 -1.05 27.12 11.05
CA THR A 132 -0.20 26.16 10.35
C THR A 132 1.27 26.52 10.46
N ALA A 133 2.13 25.52 10.39
CA ALA A 133 3.58 25.69 10.31
C ALA A 133 4.09 25.93 8.87
N ILE A 134 3.18 25.95 7.87
CA ILE A 134 3.52 26.12 6.45
C ILE A 134 4.40 27.36 6.15
N PRO A 135 4.12 28.56 6.69
CA PRO A 135 4.97 29.73 6.44
C PRO A 135 6.43 29.48 6.83
N ASN A 136 6.65 28.75 7.92
CA ASN A 136 7.98 28.49 8.47
C ASN A 136 8.75 27.40 7.72
N LEU A 137 8.11 26.64 6.82
CA LEU A 137 8.76 25.54 6.13
C LEU A 137 9.95 25.99 5.31
N HIS A 138 9.77 27.06 4.52
CA HIS A 138 10.77 27.53 3.57
C HIS A 138 12.02 28.15 4.22
N ILE A 139 11.92 28.55 5.50
CA ILE A 139 13.01 29.16 6.26
C ILE A 139 13.69 28.20 7.26
N SER A 140 13.06 27.07 7.58
CA SER A 140 13.48 26.21 8.69
C SER A 140 14.77 25.42 8.45
N GLY A 141 15.14 25.16 7.18
CA GLY A 141 16.22 24.22 6.80
C GLY A 141 15.99 22.77 7.22
N GLN A 142 14.99 22.51 8.06
CA GLN A 142 14.53 21.21 8.55
C GLN A 142 12.99 21.18 8.56
N PRO A 143 12.36 21.02 7.38
CA PRO A 143 10.90 21.12 7.25
C PRO A 143 10.13 20.14 8.13
N ALA A 144 10.67 18.94 8.32
CA ALA A 144 10.05 17.91 9.16
C ALA A 144 9.94 18.34 10.62
N SER A 145 10.99 18.97 11.15
CA SER A 145 11.01 19.55 12.50
C SER A 145 10.07 20.76 12.60
N ALA A 146 9.97 21.57 11.54
CA ALA A 146 9.07 22.73 11.50
C ALA A 146 7.60 22.32 11.52
N LEU A 147 7.23 21.26 10.80
CA LEU A 147 5.86 20.71 10.83
C LEU A 147 5.50 20.05 12.15
N GLY A 148 6.50 19.49 12.85
CA GLY A 148 6.33 18.83 14.13
C GLY A 148 5.28 17.73 14.08
N PHE A 149 5.58 16.62 13.41
CA PHE A 149 4.60 15.56 13.24
C PHE A 149 4.32 14.81 14.54
N ILE A 150 3.06 14.41 14.67
CA ILE A 150 2.59 13.41 15.63
C ILE A 150 2.60 12.07 14.91
N HIS A 151 3.28 11.10 15.51
CA HIS A 151 3.28 9.72 15.08
C HIS A 151 2.34 8.91 15.97
N ALA A 152 1.48 8.12 15.35
CA ALA A 152 0.67 7.13 16.02
C ALA A 152 0.65 5.85 15.16
N ASP A 153 0.73 4.71 15.83
CA ASP A 153 0.65 3.37 15.24
C ASP A 153 -0.35 2.50 16.02
N LEU A 154 -1.06 1.62 15.31
CA LEU A 154 -2.00 0.68 15.92
C LEU A 154 -2.05 -0.62 15.11
N ASP A 155 -1.95 -1.74 15.84
CA ASP A 155 -1.98 -3.09 15.29
C ASP A 155 -3.18 -3.89 15.82
N GLU A 156 -3.83 -4.66 14.94
CA GLU A 156 -4.88 -5.62 15.30
C GLU A 156 -4.56 -7.00 14.75
N VAL A 157 -4.84 -8.05 15.53
CA VAL A 157 -4.70 -9.44 15.08
C VAL A 157 -6.04 -9.94 14.55
N VAL A 158 -6.08 -10.31 13.26
CA VAL A 158 -7.26 -10.88 12.61
C VAL A 158 -7.09 -12.37 12.45
N THR A 159 -8.06 -13.15 12.95
CA THR A 159 -8.07 -14.61 12.80
C THR A 159 -8.48 -14.97 11.38
N LEU A 160 -7.76 -15.90 10.76
CA LEU A 160 -8.06 -16.34 9.41
C LEU A 160 -9.16 -17.40 9.39
N LEU A 161 -10.05 -17.30 8.41
CA LEU A 161 -11.03 -18.34 8.10
C LEU A 161 -10.32 -19.68 7.83
N PRO A 162 -10.92 -20.84 8.18
CA PRO A 162 -10.28 -22.14 8.00
C PRO A 162 -9.77 -22.39 6.58
N ALA A 163 -10.54 -22.03 5.54
CA ALA A 163 -10.08 -22.17 4.16
C ALA A 163 -8.85 -21.29 3.83
N MET A 164 -8.76 -20.10 4.40
CA MET A 164 -7.60 -19.21 4.22
C MET A 164 -6.38 -19.73 4.98
N ARG A 165 -6.57 -20.19 6.22
CA ARG A 165 -5.52 -20.80 7.04
C ARG A 165 -5.00 -22.09 6.42
N ASP A 166 -5.89 -23.02 6.13
CA ASP A 166 -5.55 -24.41 5.83
C ASP A 166 -5.13 -24.61 4.37
N TRP A 167 -5.63 -23.77 3.44
CA TRP A 167 -5.40 -23.98 2.00
C TRP A 167 -4.56 -22.90 1.32
N LEU A 168 -4.41 -21.70 1.88
CA LEU A 168 -3.73 -20.57 1.22
C LEU A 168 -2.54 -20.04 2.00
N ILE A 169 -2.74 -19.57 3.22
CA ILE A 169 -1.75 -18.78 3.97
C ILE A 169 -0.90 -19.65 4.92
N GLY A 170 -1.46 -20.72 5.46
CA GLY A 170 -0.77 -21.59 6.42
C GLY A 170 -0.55 -20.95 7.80
N LYS A 171 -1.30 -19.89 8.14
CA LYS A 171 -1.22 -19.18 9.43
C LYS A 171 -2.59 -19.07 10.07
N GLU A 172 -2.66 -19.09 11.40
CA GLU A 172 -3.91 -18.96 12.14
C GLU A 172 -4.46 -17.53 12.15
N SER A 173 -3.58 -16.54 12.09
CA SER A 173 -3.92 -15.14 12.12
C SER A 173 -2.93 -14.30 11.33
N ILE A 174 -3.33 -13.07 11.03
CA ILE A 174 -2.47 -12.04 10.45
C ILE A 174 -2.62 -10.74 11.24
N THR A 175 -1.52 -10.00 11.38
CA THR A 175 -1.54 -8.67 11.99
C THR A 175 -1.82 -7.63 10.91
N VAL A 176 -2.83 -6.79 11.16
CA VAL A 176 -3.14 -5.62 10.34
C VAL A 176 -2.71 -4.40 11.13
N GLY A 177 -1.64 -3.75 10.67
CA GLY A 177 -1.15 -2.50 11.23
C GLY A 177 -1.62 -1.29 10.45
N THR A 178 -1.80 -0.18 11.15
CA THR A 178 -1.97 1.15 10.56
C THR A 178 -1.05 2.12 11.26
N GLU A 179 -0.35 2.93 10.47
CA GLU A 179 0.55 3.98 10.94
C GLU A 179 0.06 5.32 10.37
N LEU A 180 0.15 6.38 11.17
CA LEU A 180 -0.27 7.72 10.79
C LEU A 180 0.75 8.75 11.27
N TRP A 181 1.12 9.63 10.33
CA TRP A 181 1.87 10.86 10.60
C TRP A 181 0.93 12.05 10.38
N PHE A 182 0.68 12.82 11.42
CA PHE A 182 -0.22 13.98 11.38
C PHE A 182 0.56 15.26 11.69
N PRO A 183 0.53 16.30 10.85
CA PRO A 183 1.20 17.55 11.17
C PRO A 183 0.54 18.17 12.40
N ARG A 184 1.33 18.81 13.25
CA ARG A 184 0.76 19.56 14.37
C ARG A 184 -0.06 20.72 13.83
N LEU A 185 -1.25 20.88 14.38
CA LEU A 185 -2.04 22.09 14.17
C LEU A 185 -1.64 23.09 15.25
N GLY A 186 -1.12 24.24 14.84
CA GLY A 186 -1.02 25.39 15.73
C GLY A 186 -2.44 25.91 15.92
N LEU A 187 -3.01 25.80 17.11
CA LEU A 187 -4.23 26.54 17.43
C LEU A 187 -3.79 27.90 17.96
N GLU A 188 -3.59 28.88 17.08
CA GLU A 188 -3.55 30.29 17.49
C GLU A 188 -4.99 30.80 17.59
N GLY A 189 -5.38 31.36 18.75
CA GLY A 189 -6.69 32.00 18.95
C GLY A 189 -7.72 31.22 19.78
N PHE A 190 -7.33 30.16 20.48
CA PHE A 190 -8.10 29.62 21.61
C PHE A 190 -7.39 29.96 22.93
N ASP A 191 -7.45 31.24 23.30
CA ASP A 191 -7.29 31.66 24.70
C ASP A 191 -8.65 31.60 25.42
#